data_AF-A0A955SCB5-F1
#
_entry.id   AF-A0A955SCB5-F1
#
_cell.length_a   1.000
_cell.length_b   1.000
_cell.length_c   1.000
_cell.angle_alpha   90.00
_cell.angle_beta   90.00
_cell.angle_gamma   90.00
#
_symmetry.space_group_name_H-M   'P 1'
#
loop_
_entity.id
_entity.type
_entity.pdbx_description
1 polymer ?
#
loop_
_entity_poly.entity_id
_entity_poly.type
_entity_poly.pdbx_seq_one_letter_code
_entity_poly.pdbx_strand_id
1 'polypeptide(L)'
;MNSRLSFYCGLASRAICLSAPGVVVFAYWNPIFSDPLVIKELLGATLGLVAFLTWWIWRGSGRVHVYLPNPLARPMAYLCFWGLLTIAWPWVEPKQMAFHHWVNFAGFLLYFPPLFSFGASPRFRRTYLVILFLSIAGMLALAAFQINGISLGGLLSVAGESSRKRIGLTIGHNNGVSPILLFASFLTLGVGLGVRSLVLKIPFLLTTIACWLLILFFLLTRSTILGLGVGLLVLLGLNLVPLFRERRGGHKHLKKVLAGGLVGLLLLGIAAGSVVFRGGSIKGEYDPNLARNIADRLRTLNPEFLMVDSRARLWAIGALMMADHPLFGTGFSTAKFEYPKYQALFFEKYPDFPAGPTPKHSARLHNDYLQWGVECGAVGLTLLLWAVFVFFKTGWVWMVRANGLSPGARFQQSCFFVALFVVLMDAFFSFPAHIAPIAIFIPGLLMLWISQVESPVEEEISERKLAPNQRAIAAALIWTLLAVPVGFGRARPAGYVAQTGVFVPLLAQFVGRTHEGELEALSGDIKSEFERMRRQLSAGTLKSLADLNNFLDLIDVI
;
A
#
# COMPACT_ATOMS: atom_id res chain seq x y z
N MET A 1 27.42 18.56 29.23
CA MET A 1 26.97 17.23 28.72
C MET A 1 26.13 17.30 27.42
N ASN A 2 25.33 18.34 27.17
CA ASN A 2 24.41 18.38 26.02
C ASN A 2 25.05 18.49 24.62
N SER A 3 26.25 19.06 24.46
CA SER A 3 26.88 19.23 23.13
C SER A 3 27.41 17.92 22.55
N ARG A 4 28.04 17.07 23.38
CA ARG A 4 28.58 15.78 22.95
C ARG A 4 27.46 14.80 22.62
N LEU A 5 26.41 14.71 23.44
CA LEU A 5 25.26 13.84 23.18
C LEU A 5 24.56 14.24 21.87
N SER A 6 24.35 15.55 21.64
CA SER A 6 23.79 16.05 20.37
C SER A 6 24.65 15.71 19.16
N PHE A 7 25.99 15.72 19.31
CA PHE A 7 26.92 15.35 18.25
C PHE A 7 26.80 13.85 17.93
N TYR A 8 26.79 12.98 18.93
CA TYR A 8 26.66 11.54 18.73
C TYR A 8 25.29 11.14 18.17
N CYS A 9 24.18 11.76 18.62
CA CYS A 9 22.85 11.54 18.04
C CYS A 9 22.79 12.00 16.57
N GLY A 10 23.43 13.12 16.24
CA GLY A 10 23.54 13.60 14.86
C GLY A 10 24.35 12.66 13.97
N LEU A 11 25.46 12.12 14.49
CA LEU A 11 26.32 11.17 13.77
C LEU A 11 25.61 9.82 13.56
N ALA A 12 24.95 9.30 14.60
CA ALA A 12 24.17 8.06 14.52
C ALA A 12 23.00 8.18 13.53
N SER A 13 22.25 9.29 13.57
CA SER A 13 21.20 9.56 12.59
C SER A 13 21.74 9.63 11.16
N ARG A 14 22.93 10.24 10.95
CA ARG A 14 23.59 10.27 9.63
C ARG A 14 23.99 8.87 9.15
N ALA A 15 24.60 8.08 10.03
CA ALA A 15 25.02 6.72 9.72
C ALA A 15 23.83 5.81 9.40
N ILE A 16 22.74 5.92 10.16
CA ILE A 16 21.49 5.18 9.90
C ILE A 16 20.91 5.62 8.55
N CYS A 17 20.77 6.91 8.27
CA CYS A 17 20.22 7.40 7.00
C CYS A 17 21.08 7.02 5.78
N LEU A 18 22.41 7.04 5.90
CA LEU A 18 23.34 6.72 4.80
C LEU A 18 23.47 5.21 4.54
N SER A 19 23.32 4.37 5.56
CA SER A 19 23.32 2.91 5.41
C SER A 19 21.99 2.38 4.87
N ALA A 20 20.92 3.13 5.09
CA ALA A 20 19.56 2.73 4.76
C ALA A 20 19.32 2.38 3.26
N PRO A 21 19.87 3.11 2.26
CA PRO A 21 19.79 2.69 0.85
C PRO A 21 20.47 1.36 0.57
N GLY A 22 21.62 1.13 1.21
CA GLY A 22 22.30 -0.16 1.17
C GLY A 22 21.41 -1.24 1.76
N VAL A 23 20.76 -0.99 2.90
CA VAL A 23 19.84 -1.94 3.54
C VAL A 23 18.59 -2.18 2.70
N VAL A 24 17.96 -1.17 2.11
CA VAL A 24 16.77 -1.35 1.25
C VAL A 24 17.13 -2.07 -0.05
N VAL A 25 18.27 -1.75 -0.67
CA VAL A 25 18.71 -2.45 -1.87
C VAL A 25 19.11 -3.89 -1.53
N PHE A 26 19.84 -4.12 -0.44
CA PHE A 26 20.33 -5.45 -0.05
C PHE A 26 19.24 -6.35 0.53
N ALA A 27 18.33 -5.79 1.32
CA ALA A 27 17.20 -6.51 1.91
C ALA A 27 16.03 -6.72 0.93
N TYR A 28 16.15 -6.26 -0.31
CA TYR A 28 15.27 -6.64 -1.41
C TYR A 28 16.04 -7.24 -2.58
N TRP A 29 17.36 -7.46 -2.44
CA TRP A 29 18.16 -8.15 -3.44
C TRP A 29 17.89 -9.64 -3.35
N ASN A 30 16.91 -10.10 -4.11
CA ASN A 30 16.77 -11.51 -4.45
C ASN A 30 17.32 -11.71 -5.88
N PRO A 31 18.35 -12.54 -6.12
CA PRO A 31 18.86 -12.80 -7.46
C PRO A 31 17.80 -13.40 -8.41
N ILE A 32 16.66 -13.84 -7.89
CA ILE A 32 15.51 -14.39 -8.62
C ILE A 32 14.35 -13.37 -8.59
N PHE A 33 14.50 -12.25 -9.30
CA PHE A 33 13.41 -11.27 -9.46
C PHE A 33 12.35 -11.76 -10.47
N SER A 34 11.60 -12.80 -10.11
CA SER A 34 10.51 -13.35 -10.94
C SER A 34 9.13 -12.74 -10.66
N ASP A 35 8.96 -11.98 -9.56
CA ASP A 35 7.71 -11.29 -9.25
C ASP A 35 7.77 -9.78 -9.56
N PRO A 36 7.10 -9.34 -10.63
CA PRO A 36 6.91 -7.93 -11.00
C PRO A 36 6.39 -7.01 -9.90
N LEU A 37 5.64 -7.55 -8.93
CA LEU A 37 5.18 -6.77 -7.79
C LEU A 37 6.35 -6.36 -6.90
N VAL A 38 7.24 -7.30 -6.56
CA VAL A 38 8.40 -7.05 -5.70
C VAL A 38 9.34 -6.00 -6.30
N ILE A 39 9.54 -6.03 -7.63
CA ILE A 39 10.33 -5.01 -8.33
C ILE A 39 9.70 -3.61 -8.19
N LYS A 40 8.38 -3.50 -8.35
CA LYS A 40 7.66 -2.22 -8.20
C LYS A 40 7.74 -1.71 -6.76
N GLU A 41 7.63 -2.62 -5.80
CA GLU A 41 7.74 -2.34 -4.38
C GLU A 41 9.12 -1.79 -4.03
N LEU A 42 10.18 -2.45 -4.51
CA LEU A 42 11.57 -2.02 -4.34
C LEU A 42 11.84 -0.66 -5.01
N LEU A 43 11.34 -0.45 -6.22
CA LEU A 43 11.48 0.82 -6.92
C LEU A 43 10.79 1.96 -6.15
N GLY A 44 9.58 1.71 -5.64
CA GLY A 44 8.84 2.66 -4.80
C GLY A 44 9.61 3.02 -3.51
N ALA A 45 10.14 2.01 -2.82
CA ALA A 45 10.99 2.19 -1.64
C ALA A 45 12.23 3.02 -1.94
N THR A 46 12.93 2.68 -3.02
CA THR A 46 14.16 3.36 -3.45
C THR A 46 13.90 4.81 -3.81
N LEU A 47 12.84 5.10 -4.57
CA LEU A 47 12.48 6.46 -4.95
C LEU A 47 12.07 7.30 -3.73
N GLY A 48 11.27 6.74 -2.81
CA GLY A 48 10.90 7.40 -1.57
C GLY A 48 12.12 7.75 -0.72
N LEU A 49 13.08 6.83 -0.65
CA LEU A 49 14.35 7.02 0.06
C LEU A 49 15.24 8.07 -0.59
N VAL A 50 15.43 8.02 -1.91
CA VAL A 50 16.23 9.02 -2.64
C VAL A 50 15.61 10.40 -2.49
N ALA A 51 14.29 10.54 -2.56
CA ALA A 51 13.60 11.80 -2.32
C ALA A 51 13.85 12.33 -0.89
N PHE A 52 13.78 11.45 0.11
CA PHE A 52 14.08 11.78 1.50
C PHE A 52 15.53 12.24 1.69
N LEU A 53 16.50 11.48 1.17
CA LEU A 53 17.92 11.80 1.29
C LEU A 53 18.29 13.09 0.55
N THR A 54 17.76 13.29 -0.65
CA THR A 54 17.98 14.51 -1.45
C THR A 54 17.47 15.74 -0.69
N TRP A 55 16.26 15.66 -0.12
CA TRP A 55 15.71 16.72 0.71
C TRP A 55 16.57 16.98 1.95
N TRP A 56 17.01 15.92 2.63
CA TRP A 56 17.82 16.02 3.84
C TRP A 56 19.17 16.69 3.58
N ILE A 57 19.88 16.28 2.52
CA ILE A 57 21.14 16.89 2.08
C ILE A 57 20.91 18.38 1.74
N TRP A 58 19.85 18.69 0.98
CA TRP A 58 19.56 20.05 0.53
C TRP A 58 19.25 21.04 1.66
N ARG A 59 18.64 20.57 2.76
CA ARG A 59 18.25 21.45 3.89
C ARG A 59 19.41 21.86 4.80
N GLY A 60 20.60 21.27 4.58
CA GLY A 60 21.76 21.46 5.44
C GLY A 60 21.57 20.79 6.81
N SER A 61 22.68 20.40 7.42
CA SER A 61 22.74 19.65 8.68
C SER A 61 22.38 20.47 9.93
N GLY A 62 21.41 21.38 9.83
CA GLY A 62 20.84 22.08 10.97
C GLY A 62 20.42 21.08 12.05
N ARG A 63 20.60 21.45 13.33
CA ARG A 63 20.37 20.60 14.51
C ARG A 63 19.04 19.84 14.41
N VAL A 64 19.09 18.61 13.90
CA VAL A 64 17.96 17.68 13.96
C VAL A 64 17.93 17.20 15.40
N HIS A 65 17.12 17.86 16.21
CA HIS A 65 16.76 17.30 17.50
C HIS A 65 15.94 16.04 17.20
N VAL A 66 16.54 14.87 17.43
CA VAL A 66 15.82 13.60 17.46
C VAL A 66 14.96 13.65 18.72
N TYR A 67 13.75 14.20 18.58
CA TYR A 67 12.77 14.19 19.65
C TYR A 67 12.24 12.75 19.78
N LEU A 68 12.67 12.06 20.83
CA LEU A 68 11.99 10.89 21.37
C LEU A 68 11.33 11.38 22.68
N PRO A 69 10.00 11.32 22.86
CA PRO A 69 9.09 10.28 22.33
C PRO A 69 7.79 10.82 21.69
N ASN A 70 7.54 10.52 20.42
CA ASN A 70 6.20 10.56 19.83
C ASN A 70 5.32 9.44 20.46
N PRO A 71 4.02 9.66 20.73
CA PRO A 71 3.09 8.64 21.24
C PRO A 71 3.09 7.29 20.51
N LEU A 72 3.42 7.26 19.21
CA LEU A 72 3.55 6.05 18.39
C LEU A 72 4.93 5.39 18.42
N ALA A 73 5.97 6.11 18.83
CA ALA A 73 7.32 5.55 18.82
C ALA A 73 7.40 4.32 19.75
N ARG A 74 6.69 4.36 20.89
CA ARG A 74 6.63 3.24 21.85
C ARG A 74 5.93 2.00 21.27
N PRO A 75 4.65 2.04 20.84
CA PRO A 75 4.02 0.85 20.28
C PRO A 75 4.76 0.31 19.05
N MET A 76 5.31 1.17 18.18
CA MET A 76 6.11 0.71 17.04
C MET A 76 7.41 0.03 17.45
N ALA A 77 8.14 0.57 18.42
CA ALA A 77 9.36 -0.05 18.93
C ALA A 77 9.07 -1.40 19.58
N TYR A 78 8.00 -1.50 20.38
CA TYR A 78 7.60 -2.76 20.97
C TYR A 78 7.09 -3.77 19.95
N LEU A 79 6.36 -3.33 18.92
CA LEU A 79 5.98 -4.20 17.79
C LEU A 79 7.21 -4.76 17.08
N CYS A 80 8.19 -3.90 16.78
CA CYS A 80 9.44 -4.30 16.16
C CYS A 80 10.19 -5.30 17.04
N PHE A 81 10.38 -4.99 18.32
CA PHE A 81 11.05 -5.88 19.26
C PHE A 81 10.31 -7.21 19.42
N TRP A 82 8.98 -7.18 19.54
CA TRP A 82 8.17 -8.38 19.64
C TRP A 82 8.25 -9.22 18.38
N GLY A 83 8.18 -8.61 17.19
CA GLY A 83 8.38 -9.31 15.92
C GLY A 83 9.72 -10.04 15.88
N LEU A 84 10.81 -9.41 16.34
CA LEU A 84 12.13 -10.05 16.43
C LEU A 84 12.10 -11.23 17.39
N LEU A 85 11.50 -11.03 18.57
CA LEU A 85 11.32 -12.08 19.55
C LEU A 85 10.63 -13.26 18.88
N THR A 86 9.44 -13.10 18.29
CA THR A 86 8.69 -14.22 17.71
C THR A 86 9.50 -15.11 16.76
N ILE A 87 10.48 -14.55 16.03
CA ILE A 87 11.35 -15.31 15.11
C ILE A 87 12.29 -16.28 15.84
N ALA A 88 12.70 -15.94 17.06
CA ALA A 88 13.58 -16.76 17.87
C ALA A 88 12.92 -18.02 18.43
N TRP A 89 11.60 -18.18 18.27
CA TRP A 89 10.88 -19.31 18.85
C TRP A 89 11.22 -20.63 18.15
N PRO A 90 11.21 -21.76 18.88
CA PRO A 90 11.68 -23.04 18.34
C PRO A 90 10.91 -23.52 17.10
N TRP A 91 9.60 -23.29 17.04
CA TRP A 91 8.70 -23.78 16.00
C TRP A 91 8.60 -22.91 14.75
N VAL A 92 9.25 -21.75 14.74
CA VAL A 92 9.16 -20.82 13.62
C VAL A 92 10.05 -21.31 12.51
N GLU A 93 9.47 -21.64 11.36
CA GLU A 93 10.22 -21.95 10.14
C GLU A 93 9.55 -21.31 8.91
N PRO A 94 10.33 -20.84 7.90
CA PRO A 94 11.79 -20.72 7.86
C PRO A 94 12.30 -19.44 8.56
N LYS A 95 13.18 -19.59 9.56
CA LYS A 95 13.70 -18.46 10.39
C LYS A 95 14.45 -17.40 9.58
N GLN A 96 15.23 -17.82 8.60
CA GLN A 96 16.04 -16.90 7.78
C GLN A 96 15.16 -15.91 7.00
N MET A 97 14.07 -16.39 6.40
CA MET A 97 13.13 -15.54 5.65
C MET A 97 12.34 -14.63 6.59
N ALA A 98 11.92 -15.14 7.74
CA ALA A 98 11.26 -14.35 8.77
C ALA A 98 12.16 -13.20 9.28
N PHE A 99 13.43 -13.50 9.57
CA PHE A 99 14.44 -12.51 9.96
C PHE A 99 14.67 -11.47 8.87
N HIS A 100 14.78 -11.88 7.61
CA HIS A 100 14.94 -10.98 6.48
C HIS A 100 13.75 -10.00 6.35
N HIS A 101 12.51 -10.49 6.41
CA HIS A 101 11.33 -9.60 6.40
C HIS A 101 11.28 -8.69 7.63
N TRP A 102 11.73 -9.17 8.79
CA TRP A 102 11.82 -8.35 9.98
C TRP A 102 12.84 -7.22 9.85
N VAL A 103 14.02 -7.49 9.29
CA VAL A 103 15.04 -6.45 9.01
C VAL A 103 14.46 -5.39 8.08
N ASN A 104 13.70 -5.79 7.06
CA ASN A 104 12.97 -4.86 6.19
C ASN A 104 11.99 -3.99 6.98
N PHE A 105 11.10 -4.60 7.76
CA PHE A 105 10.11 -3.89 8.57
C PHE A 105 10.77 -2.95 9.59
N ALA A 106 11.78 -3.41 10.32
CA ALA A 106 12.55 -2.64 11.27
C ALA A 106 13.30 -1.47 10.60
N GLY A 107 13.92 -1.73 9.44
CA GLY A 107 14.56 -0.72 8.61
C GLY A 107 13.58 0.38 8.20
N PHE A 108 12.37 0.00 7.76
CA PHE A 108 11.29 0.95 7.51
C PHE A 108 10.98 1.78 8.76
N LEU A 109 10.79 1.13 9.91
CA LEU A 109 10.53 1.81 11.17
C LEU A 109 11.61 2.82 11.57
N LEU A 110 12.89 2.54 11.26
CA LEU A 110 14.02 3.42 11.57
C LEU A 110 14.10 4.69 10.70
N TYR A 111 13.42 4.74 9.54
CA TYR A 111 13.31 5.98 8.76
C TYR A 111 12.37 7.01 9.39
N PHE A 112 11.48 6.56 10.28
CA PHE A 112 10.41 7.40 10.79
C PHE A 112 10.83 8.33 11.95
N PRO A 113 11.69 7.98 12.92
CA PRO A 113 12.10 8.90 13.97
C PRO A 113 12.62 10.27 13.48
N PRO A 114 13.44 10.35 12.40
CA PRO A 114 13.79 11.64 11.78
C PRO A 114 12.59 12.39 11.19
N LEU A 115 11.62 11.68 10.58
CA LEU A 115 10.44 12.25 9.92
C LEU A 115 9.50 13.00 10.87
N PHE A 116 9.48 12.69 12.17
CA PHE A 116 8.67 13.43 13.14
C PHE A 116 9.12 14.89 13.28
N SER A 117 10.42 15.12 13.48
CA SER A 117 11.00 16.47 13.54
C SER A 117 10.84 17.21 12.20
N PHE A 118 10.78 16.47 11.09
CA PHE A 118 10.53 17.03 9.77
C PHE A 118 9.06 17.38 9.53
N GLY A 119 8.11 16.58 10.05
CA GLY A 119 6.68 16.83 9.95
C GLY A 119 6.24 18.15 10.56
N ALA A 120 6.94 18.62 11.59
CA ALA A 120 6.73 19.95 12.17
C ALA A 120 7.00 21.09 11.17
N SER A 121 7.88 20.89 10.18
CA SER A 121 8.24 21.91 9.18
C SER A 121 7.11 22.06 8.14
N PRO A 122 6.49 23.25 8.01
CA PRO A 122 5.45 23.49 7.00
C PRO A 122 5.97 23.26 5.57
N ARG A 123 7.24 23.54 5.31
CA ARG A 123 7.87 23.30 4.00
C ARG A 123 7.94 21.81 3.68
N PHE A 124 8.36 20.98 4.64
CA PHE A 124 8.40 19.53 4.45
C PHE A 124 7.00 18.97 4.19
N ARG A 125 6.00 19.37 4.99
CA ARG A 125 4.60 18.96 4.77
C ARG A 125 4.13 19.28 3.36
N ARG A 126 4.40 20.49 2.86
CA ARG A 126 4.03 20.89 1.49
C ARG A 126 4.79 20.07 0.44
N THR A 127 6.10 19.92 0.58
CA THR A 127 6.91 19.13 -0.36
C THR A 127 6.44 17.67 -0.40
N TYR A 128 6.19 17.06 0.75
CA TYR A 128 5.69 15.68 0.84
C TYR A 128 4.33 15.53 0.17
N LEU A 129 3.39 16.45 0.42
CA LEU A 129 2.08 16.44 -0.24
C LEU A 129 2.17 16.64 -1.75
N VAL A 130 3.10 17.47 -2.24
CA VAL A 130 3.35 17.65 -3.68
C VAL A 130 3.94 16.40 -4.31
N ILE A 131 4.95 15.78 -3.68
CA ILE A 131 5.53 14.52 -4.16
C ILE A 131 4.44 13.45 -4.23
N LEU A 132 3.66 13.31 -3.15
CA LEU A 132 2.55 12.37 -3.11
C LEU A 132 1.53 12.64 -4.23
N PHE A 133 1.11 13.90 -4.42
CA PHE A 133 0.21 14.29 -5.51
C PHE A 133 0.78 13.92 -6.88
N LEU A 134 2.05 14.20 -7.14
CA LEU A 134 2.71 13.86 -8.40
C LEU A 134 2.78 12.34 -8.61
N SER A 135 3.09 11.57 -7.57
CA SER A 135 3.07 10.12 -7.61
C SER A 135 1.67 9.58 -7.95
N ILE A 136 0.63 10.13 -7.33
CA ILE A 136 -0.77 9.77 -7.61
C ILE A 136 -1.15 10.15 -9.04
N ALA A 137 -0.83 11.36 -9.49
CA ALA A 137 -1.11 11.81 -10.85
C ALA A 137 -0.40 10.93 -11.88
N GLY A 138 0.85 10.55 -11.63
CA GLY A 138 1.59 9.59 -12.45
C GLY A 138 0.91 8.22 -12.47
N MET A 139 0.49 7.70 -11.31
CA MET A 139 -0.27 6.45 -11.23
C MET A 139 -1.61 6.53 -11.99
N LEU A 140 -2.34 7.63 -11.90
CA LEU A 140 -3.59 7.87 -12.62
C LEU A 140 -3.38 7.94 -14.13
N ALA A 141 -2.31 8.59 -14.59
CA ALA A 141 -1.97 8.65 -16.00
C ALA A 141 -1.62 7.26 -16.54
N LEU A 142 -0.80 6.51 -15.82
CA LEU A 142 -0.45 5.13 -16.16
C LEU A 142 -1.68 4.20 -16.13
N ALA A 143 -2.58 4.45 -15.17
CA ALA A 143 -3.85 3.76 -15.07
C ALA A 143 -4.75 4.03 -16.29
N ALA A 144 -4.89 5.29 -16.68
CA ALA A 144 -5.64 5.67 -17.86
C ALA A 144 -5.05 5.05 -19.13
N PHE A 145 -3.72 5.03 -19.30
CA PHE A 145 -3.08 4.35 -20.43
C PHE A 145 -3.43 2.87 -20.48
N GLN A 146 -3.35 2.17 -19.35
CA GLN A 146 -3.64 0.74 -19.29
C GLN A 146 -5.11 0.40 -19.54
N ILE A 147 -6.04 1.21 -19.01
CA ILE A 147 -7.48 1.07 -19.28
C ILE A 147 -7.77 1.20 -20.78
N ASN A 148 -7.01 2.02 -21.50
CA ASN A 148 -7.14 2.20 -22.94
C ASN A 148 -6.33 1.17 -23.76
N GLY A 149 -5.88 0.07 -23.15
CA GLY A 149 -5.08 -0.96 -23.82
C GLY A 149 -3.66 -0.53 -24.17
N ILE A 150 -3.25 0.69 -23.81
CA ILE A 150 -1.88 1.18 -23.96
C ILE A 150 -1.08 0.61 -22.79
N SER A 151 -0.62 -0.63 -22.95
CA SER A 151 0.33 -1.21 -22.02
C SER A 151 1.72 -0.65 -22.31
N LEU A 152 2.49 -0.35 -21.27
CA LEU A 152 3.94 -0.14 -21.39
C LEU A 152 4.69 -1.44 -21.71
N GLY A 153 3.99 -2.48 -22.20
CA GLY A 153 4.52 -3.81 -22.46
C GLY A 153 5.71 -3.79 -23.43
N GLY A 154 5.74 -2.89 -24.41
CA GLY A 154 6.89 -2.73 -25.31
C GLY A 154 8.19 -2.25 -24.63
N LEU A 155 8.09 -1.67 -23.42
CA LEU A 155 9.22 -1.20 -22.62
C LEU A 155 9.61 -2.18 -21.50
N LEU A 156 8.68 -3.04 -21.04
CA LEU A 156 8.81 -3.86 -19.82
C LEU A 156 8.12 -5.24 -19.95
N SER A 157 8.20 -5.89 -21.12
CA SER A 157 7.63 -7.23 -21.37
C SER A 157 8.44 -8.30 -20.63
N VAL A 158 8.23 -8.42 -19.33
CA VAL A 158 8.54 -9.67 -18.62
C VAL A 158 7.28 -10.53 -18.63
N ALA A 159 7.44 -11.76 -19.11
CA ALA A 159 6.38 -12.74 -19.31
C ALA A 159 5.84 -13.23 -17.96
N GLY A 160 4.82 -12.54 -17.43
CA GLY A 160 3.99 -13.10 -16.37
C GLY A 160 2.80 -13.85 -16.97
N GLU A 161 2.55 -15.09 -16.53
CA GLU A 161 1.45 -15.96 -17.01
C GLU A 161 0.06 -15.32 -16.92
N SER A 162 -0.15 -14.39 -15.98
CA SER A 162 -1.40 -13.64 -15.87
C SER A 162 -1.20 -12.19 -16.31
N SER A 163 -2.12 -11.67 -17.12
CA SER A 163 -2.13 -10.26 -17.53
C SER A 163 -1.92 -9.32 -16.35
N ARG A 164 -2.52 -9.62 -15.18
CA ARG A 164 -2.43 -8.87 -13.92
C ARG A 164 -1.04 -8.80 -13.26
N LYS A 165 -0.12 -9.68 -13.62
CA LYS A 165 1.23 -9.76 -13.03
C LYS A 165 2.30 -9.07 -13.88
N ARG A 166 2.00 -8.43 -15.01
CA ARG A 166 3.04 -7.81 -15.86
C ARG A 166 3.73 -6.61 -15.18
N ILE A 167 5.05 -6.46 -15.36
CA ILE A 167 5.82 -5.30 -14.84
C ILE A 167 5.26 -3.99 -15.39
N GLY A 168 4.88 -3.95 -16.68
CA GLY A 168 4.31 -2.76 -17.32
C GLY A 168 2.90 -2.35 -16.86
N LEU A 169 2.23 -3.14 -16.00
CA LEU A 169 0.92 -2.78 -15.44
C LEU A 169 1.04 -2.13 -14.05
N THR A 170 0.97 -0.82 -13.98
CA THR A 170 0.86 -0.04 -12.74
C THR A 170 -0.49 -0.24 -12.04
N ILE A 171 -1.58 -0.43 -12.78
CA ILE A 171 -2.78 -1.10 -12.29
C ILE A 171 -2.57 -2.60 -12.43
N GLY A 172 -1.67 -3.13 -11.60
CA GLY A 172 -1.71 -4.55 -11.25
C GLY A 172 -2.99 -4.86 -10.46
N HIS A 173 -3.00 -6.00 -9.76
CA HIS A 173 -4.07 -6.41 -8.84
C HIS A 173 -4.80 -5.21 -8.20
N ASN A 174 -6.09 -5.03 -8.53
CA ASN A 174 -6.91 -3.86 -8.16
C ASN A 174 -6.88 -3.53 -6.66
N ASN A 175 -6.69 -4.54 -5.79
CA ASN A 175 -6.54 -4.34 -4.35
C ASN A 175 -5.25 -3.60 -3.94
N GLY A 176 -4.23 -3.53 -4.82
CA GLY A 176 -2.99 -2.78 -4.60
C GLY A 176 -3.14 -1.28 -4.85
N VAL A 177 -3.77 -0.91 -5.97
CA VAL A 177 -3.91 0.49 -6.39
C VAL A 177 -5.08 1.19 -5.70
N SER A 178 -6.17 0.46 -5.46
CA SER A 178 -7.39 1.07 -4.93
C SER A 178 -7.22 1.76 -3.57
N PRO A 179 -6.49 1.20 -2.57
CA PRO A 179 -6.33 1.90 -1.29
C PRO A 179 -5.42 3.12 -1.44
N ILE A 180 -4.44 3.08 -2.36
CA ILE A 180 -3.61 4.25 -2.70
C ILE A 180 -4.47 5.39 -3.21
N LEU A 181 -5.29 5.13 -4.22
CA LEU A 181 -6.20 6.14 -4.78
C LEU A 181 -7.21 6.62 -3.74
N LEU A 182 -7.68 5.73 -2.86
CA LEU A 182 -8.63 6.06 -1.81
C LEU A 182 -8.05 7.09 -0.85
N PHE A 183 -6.91 6.81 -0.20
CA PHE A 183 -6.33 7.75 0.76
C PHE A 183 -5.84 9.03 0.06
N ALA A 184 -5.24 8.88 -1.13
CA ALA A 184 -4.79 9.97 -1.98
C ALA A 184 -5.91 10.98 -2.24
N SER A 185 -7.09 10.49 -2.61
CA SER A 185 -8.23 11.32 -2.97
C SER A 185 -8.66 12.26 -1.84
N PHE A 186 -8.64 11.79 -0.59
CA PHE A 186 -8.95 12.62 0.56
C PHE A 186 -7.87 13.68 0.80
N LEU A 187 -6.60 13.33 0.65
CA LEU A 187 -5.50 14.30 0.77
C LEU A 187 -5.57 15.38 -0.32
N THR A 188 -5.82 14.99 -1.57
CA THR A 188 -5.97 15.95 -2.68
C THR A 188 -7.22 16.81 -2.53
N LEU A 189 -8.31 16.27 -1.98
CA LEU A 189 -9.51 17.04 -1.66
C LEU A 189 -9.21 18.14 -0.62
N GLY A 190 -8.53 17.77 0.46
CA GLY A 190 -8.14 18.71 1.52
C GLY A 190 -7.21 19.81 1.01
N VAL A 191 -6.19 19.45 0.22
CA VAL A 191 -5.28 20.44 -0.38
C VAL A 191 -5.99 21.31 -1.40
N GLY A 192 -6.76 20.73 -2.31
CA GLY A 192 -7.47 21.45 -3.37
C GLY A 192 -8.42 22.51 -2.81
N LEU A 193 -9.20 22.17 -1.78
CA LEU A 193 -10.11 23.12 -1.15
C LEU A 193 -9.40 24.19 -0.31
N GLY A 194 -8.19 23.90 0.20
CA GLY A 194 -7.36 24.87 0.91
C GLY A 194 -6.62 25.87 0.01
N VAL A 195 -6.47 25.58 -1.29
CA VAL A 195 -5.79 26.46 -2.24
C VAL A 195 -6.69 27.65 -2.63
N ARG A 196 -6.17 28.88 -2.52
CA ARG A 196 -6.89 30.10 -2.93
C ARG A 196 -6.98 30.26 -4.45
N SER A 197 -5.89 29.96 -5.16
CA SER A 197 -5.83 30.11 -6.62
C SER A 197 -6.69 29.06 -7.32
N LEU A 198 -7.65 29.50 -8.13
CA LEU A 198 -8.52 28.61 -8.89
C LEU A 198 -7.72 27.70 -9.84
N VAL A 199 -6.68 28.23 -10.48
CA VAL A 199 -5.83 27.48 -11.42
C VAL A 199 -5.10 26.33 -10.72
N LEU A 200 -4.64 26.55 -9.48
CA LEU A 200 -3.98 25.50 -8.70
C LEU A 200 -4.98 24.55 -8.01
N LYS A 201 -6.21 25.01 -7.73
CA LYS A 201 -7.28 24.21 -7.12
C LYS A 201 -7.85 23.17 -8.08
N ILE A 202 -8.07 23.54 -9.35
CA ILE A 202 -8.69 22.67 -10.35
C ILE A 202 -7.98 21.31 -10.47
N PRO A 203 -6.64 21.23 -10.63
CA PRO A 203 -5.93 19.95 -10.74
C PRO A 203 -6.18 19.01 -9.55
N PHE A 204 -6.12 19.51 -8.30
CA PHE A 204 -6.36 18.68 -7.12
C PHE A 204 -7.79 18.13 -7.06
N LEU A 205 -8.78 18.94 -7.43
CA LEU A 205 -10.18 18.51 -7.47
C LEU A 205 -10.42 17.51 -8.59
N LEU A 206 -9.85 17.74 -9.78
CA LEU A 206 -9.92 16.79 -10.89
C LEU A 206 -9.24 15.47 -10.56
N THR A 207 -8.08 15.48 -9.90
CA THR A 207 -7.41 14.27 -9.39
C THR A 207 -8.29 13.53 -8.39
N THR A 208 -8.92 14.24 -7.45
CA THR A 208 -9.85 13.64 -6.48
C THR A 208 -11.02 12.95 -7.18
N ILE A 209 -11.66 13.64 -8.11
CA ILE A 209 -12.78 13.10 -8.89
C ILE A 209 -12.31 11.89 -9.70
N ALA A 210 -11.18 11.99 -10.40
CA ALA A 210 -10.61 10.89 -11.17
C ALA A 210 -10.34 9.64 -10.30
N CYS A 211 -9.76 9.81 -9.10
CA CYS A 211 -9.59 8.71 -8.15
C CYS A 211 -10.92 8.05 -7.79
N TRP A 212 -11.95 8.84 -7.45
CA TRP A 212 -13.26 8.31 -7.08
C TRP A 212 -13.95 7.60 -8.23
N LEU A 213 -13.90 8.16 -9.45
CA LEU A 213 -14.41 7.50 -10.65
C LEU A 213 -13.67 6.16 -10.89
N LEU A 214 -12.33 6.14 -10.78
CA LEU A 214 -11.57 4.89 -10.91
C LEU A 214 -11.95 3.84 -9.87
N ILE A 215 -12.11 4.24 -8.60
CA ILE A 215 -12.52 3.34 -7.52
C ILE A 215 -13.92 2.76 -7.81
N LEU A 216 -14.88 3.63 -8.13
CA LEU A 216 -16.29 3.27 -8.30
C LEU A 216 -16.57 2.47 -9.58
N PHE A 217 -15.82 2.70 -10.66
CA PHE A 217 -16.15 2.12 -11.96
C PHE A 217 -15.14 1.09 -12.48
N PHE A 218 -13.86 1.23 -12.14
CA PHE A 218 -12.80 0.43 -12.76
C PHE A 218 -12.18 -0.57 -11.79
N LEU A 219 -11.93 -0.16 -10.55
CA LEU A 219 -11.27 -1.02 -9.56
C LEU A 219 -12.23 -1.96 -8.84
N LEU A 220 -13.44 -1.46 -8.52
CA LEU A 220 -14.55 -2.22 -7.94
C LEU A 220 -14.15 -3.07 -6.73
N THR A 221 -13.20 -2.61 -5.91
CA THR A 221 -12.80 -3.32 -4.69
C THR A 221 -13.77 -2.96 -3.58
N ARG A 222 -14.47 -3.97 -3.04
CA ARG A 222 -15.54 -3.78 -2.04
C ARG A 222 -15.07 -2.94 -0.85
N SER A 223 -13.84 -3.18 -0.39
CA SER A 223 -13.24 -2.50 0.76
C SER A 223 -13.00 -1.01 0.51
N THR A 224 -12.59 -0.61 -0.69
CA THR A 224 -12.34 0.81 -0.97
C THR A 224 -13.59 1.59 -1.34
N ILE A 225 -14.61 0.93 -1.92
CA ILE A 225 -15.94 1.52 -2.08
C ILE A 225 -16.54 1.80 -0.69
N LEU A 226 -16.48 0.81 0.22
CA LEU A 226 -16.91 0.99 1.60
C LEU A 226 -16.09 2.09 2.29
N GLY A 227 -14.76 2.06 2.14
CA GLY A 227 -13.85 3.06 2.69
C GLY A 227 -14.14 4.47 2.16
N LEU A 228 -14.49 4.63 0.88
CA LEU A 228 -14.92 5.91 0.32
C LEU A 228 -16.21 6.40 0.97
N GLY A 229 -17.23 5.54 1.06
CA GLY A 229 -18.51 5.87 1.69
C GLY A 229 -18.36 6.25 3.17
N VAL A 230 -17.73 5.39 3.97
CA VAL A 230 -17.48 5.64 5.39
C VAL A 230 -16.57 6.87 5.58
N GLY A 231 -15.54 7.02 4.75
CA GLY A 231 -14.64 8.19 4.81
C GLY A 231 -15.37 9.51 4.57
N LEU A 232 -16.28 9.56 3.58
CA LEU A 232 -17.13 10.73 3.33
C LEU A 232 -18.08 11.02 4.50
N LEU A 233 -18.68 9.99 5.11
CA LEU A 233 -19.54 10.14 6.30
C LEU A 233 -18.76 10.67 7.50
N VAL A 234 -17.56 10.14 7.76
CA VAL A 234 -16.68 10.61 8.83
C VAL A 234 -16.24 12.06 8.55
N LEU A 235 -15.84 12.38 7.31
CA LEU A 235 -15.47 13.74 6.93
C LEU A 235 -16.61 14.72 7.16
N LEU A 236 -17.84 14.32 6.80
CA LEU A 236 -19.05 15.10 7.02
C LEU A 236 -19.31 15.32 8.51
N GLY A 237 -19.30 14.24 9.31
CA GLY A 237 -19.49 14.32 10.76
C GLY A 237 -18.45 15.22 11.43
N LEU A 238 -17.17 15.06 11.07
CA LEU A 238 -16.07 15.86 11.59
C LEU A 238 -16.17 17.35 11.25
N ASN A 239 -16.92 17.76 10.23
CA ASN A 239 -17.06 19.17 9.86
C ASN A 239 -18.43 19.76 10.20
N LEU A 240 -19.47 18.93 10.31
CA LEU A 240 -20.82 19.37 10.69
C LEU A 240 -21.02 19.46 12.20
N VAL A 241 -20.47 18.54 12.99
CA VAL A 241 -20.81 18.43 14.42
C VAL A 241 -20.61 19.75 15.18
N PRO A 242 -19.52 20.52 14.98
CA PRO A 242 -19.41 21.80 15.69
C PRO A 242 -20.28 22.93 15.18
N LEU A 243 -20.76 22.87 13.93
CA LEU A 243 -21.79 23.81 13.46
C LEU A 243 -23.10 23.65 14.25
N PHE A 244 -23.37 22.45 14.79
CA PHE A 244 -24.52 22.21 15.68
C PHE A 244 -24.27 22.67 17.12
N ARG A 245 -23.01 22.82 17.56
CA ARG A 245 -22.67 23.28 18.91
C ARG A 245 -22.80 24.81 19.05
N GLU A 246 -22.59 25.56 17.96
CA GLU A 246 -22.75 27.02 17.95
C GLU A 246 -24.24 27.42 17.85
N ARG A 247 -24.89 27.58 19.01
CA ARG A 247 -26.34 27.83 19.17
C ARG A 247 -26.90 29.10 18.51
N ARG A 248 -26.10 30.06 18.05
CA ARG A 248 -26.57 31.34 17.45
C ARG A 248 -25.94 31.56 16.07
N GLY A 249 -26.58 31.05 15.02
CA GLY A 249 -26.21 31.34 13.61
C GLY A 249 -25.93 30.11 12.73
N GLY A 250 -25.69 28.94 13.34
CA GLY A 250 -25.32 27.70 12.64
C GLY A 250 -26.35 27.25 11.59
N HIS A 251 -27.64 27.56 11.76
CA HIS A 251 -28.71 27.09 10.87
C HIS A 251 -28.58 27.54 9.41
N LYS A 252 -28.10 28.78 9.15
CA LYS A 252 -27.91 29.28 7.78
C LYS A 252 -26.67 28.69 7.11
N HIS A 253 -25.59 28.47 7.86
CA HIS A 253 -24.37 27.82 7.34
C HIS A 253 -24.56 26.32 7.15
N LEU A 254 -25.26 25.66 8.08
CA LEU A 254 -25.63 24.26 8.01
C LEU A 254 -26.43 23.94 6.75
N LYS A 255 -27.44 24.77 6.40
CA LYS A 255 -28.19 24.60 5.15
C LYS A 255 -27.29 24.68 3.92
N LYS A 256 -26.28 25.57 3.90
CA LYS A 256 -25.33 25.68 2.78
C LYS A 256 -24.37 24.49 2.70
N VAL A 257 -23.86 24.01 3.83
CA VAL A 257 -22.95 22.85 3.87
C VAL A 257 -23.70 21.55 3.58
N LEU A 258 -24.89 21.35 4.13
CA LEU A 258 -25.75 20.21 3.81
C LEU A 258 -26.21 20.25 2.35
N ALA A 259 -26.58 21.40 1.82
CA ALA A 259 -26.92 21.52 0.40
C ALA A 259 -25.71 21.22 -0.49
N GLY A 260 -24.51 21.74 -0.17
CA GLY A 260 -23.29 21.45 -0.92
C GLY A 260 -22.86 19.97 -0.84
N GLY A 261 -22.94 19.38 0.35
CA GLY A 261 -22.62 17.97 0.58
C GLY A 261 -23.64 17.02 -0.07
N LEU A 262 -24.94 17.35 0.02
CA LEU A 262 -26.01 16.62 -0.64
C LEU A 262 -25.89 16.74 -2.16
N VAL A 263 -25.62 17.93 -2.70
CA VAL A 263 -25.36 18.12 -4.14
C VAL A 263 -24.11 17.34 -4.56
N GLY A 264 -23.05 17.32 -3.76
CA GLY A 264 -21.86 16.50 -4.03
C GLY A 264 -22.17 15.01 -4.07
N LEU A 265 -22.94 14.49 -3.10
CA LEU A 265 -23.41 13.10 -3.06
C LEU A 265 -24.39 12.79 -4.19
N LEU A 266 -25.26 13.73 -4.55
CA LEU A 266 -26.21 13.59 -5.65
C LEU A 266 -25.48 13.59 -6.99
N LEU A 267 -24.46 14.44 -7.18
CA LEU A 267 -23.63 14.45 -8.38
C LEU A 267 -22.78 13.18 -8.48
N LEU A 268 -22.28 12.66 -7.36
CA LEU A 268 -21.66 11.33 -7.30
C LEU A 268 -22.65 10.22 -7.66
N GLY A 269 -23.88 10.29 -7.14
CA GLY A 269 -24.96 9.34 -7.42
C GLY A 269 -25.45 9.42 -8.87
N ILE A 270 -25.49 10.62 -9.46
CA ILE A 270 -25.84 10.86 -10.87
C ILE A 270 -24.69 10.46 -11.79
N ALA A 271 -23.43 10.69 -11.42
CA ALA A 271 -22.28 10.16 -12.13
C ALA A 271 -22.29 8.63 -12.10
N ALA A 272 -22.57 8.02 -10.93
CA ALA A 272 -22.80 6.58 -10.78
C ALA A 272 -23.94 6.08 -11.67
N GLY A 273 -25.11 6.72 -11.60
CA GLY A 273 -26.27 6.36 -12.42
C GLY A 273 -26.01 6.54 -13.91
N SER A 274 -25.49 7.68 -14.36
CA SER A 274 -25.27 7.98 -15.78
C SER A 274 -24.25 7.07 -16.44
N VAL A 275 -23.28 6.51 -15.70
CA VAL A 275 -22.34 5.50 -16.21
C VAL A 275 -22.98 4.10 -16.21
N VAL A 276 -23.81 3.77 -15.22
CA VAL A 276 -24.65 2.55 -15.25
C VAL A 276 -25.61 2.57 -16.47
N PHE A 277 -26.09 3.75 -16.88
CA PHE A 277 -27.01 3.91 -18.00
C PHE A 277 -26.35 4.21 -19.36
N ARG A 278 -25.11 4.74 -19.41
CA ARG A 278 -24.34 4.91 -20.65
C ARG A 278 -23.43 3.71 -20.87
N GLY A 279 -23.95 2.69 -21.54
CA GLY A 279 -23.17 1.59 -22.12
C GLY A 279 -22.19 2.08 -23.21
N GLY A 280 -21.09 2.70 -22.80
CA GLY A 280 -20.03 3.19 -23.68
C GLY A 280 -18.91 2.15 -23.82
N SER A 281 -18.72 1.67 -25.05
CA SER A 281 -17.66 0.75 -25.42
C SER A 281 -16.27 1.42 -25.35
N ILE A 282 -15.44 0.95 -24.42
CA ILE A 282 -13.98 1.15 -24.55
C ILE A 282 -13.51 0.09 -25.54
N LYS A 283 -13.01 0.52 -26.70
CA LYS A 283 -12.50 -0.37 -27.74
C LYS A 283 -11.18 -1.01 -27.29
N GLY A 284 -11.30 -2.19 -26.70
CA GLY A 284 -10.21 -3.10 -26.35
C GLY A 284 -10.77 -4.19 -25.43
N GLU A 285 -11.24 -5.30 -26.01
CA GLU A 285 -11.82 -6.47 -25.31
C GLU A 285 -12.67 -6.10 -24.08
N TYR A 286 -13.70 -5.29 -24.28
CA TYR A 286 -14.67 -4.96 -23.24
C TYR A 286 -15.73 -6.05 -23.14
N ASP A 287 -15.76 -6.74 -22.00
CA ASP A 287 -16.87 -7.61 -21.62
C ASP A 287 -18.12 -6.74 -21.31
N PRO A 288 -19.23 -6.87 -22.06
CA PRO A 288 -20.48 -6.12 -21.83
C PRO A 288 -21.11 -6.32 -20.43
N ASN A 289 -20.55 -7.19 -19.58
CA ASN A 289 -21.00 -7.41 -18.20
C ASN A 289 -20.57 -6.32 -17.19
N LEU A 290 -19.81 -5.27 -17.54
CA LEU A 290 -19.37 -4.26 -16.56
C LEU A 290 -20.50 -3.43 -15.92
N ALA A 291 -21.61 -3.19 -16.63
CA ALA A 291 -22.79 -2.56 -16.03
C ALA A 291 -23.59 -3.53 -15.13
N ARG A 292 -23.53 -4.84 -15.41
CA ARG A 292 -24.03 -5.88 -14.49
C ARG A 292 -23.18 -5.95 -13.21
N ASN A 293 -21.90 -5.56 -13.28
CA ASN A 293 -20.96 -5.69 -12.16
C ASN A 293 -21.29 -4.88 -10.90
N ILE A 294 -21.91 -3.69 -10.93
CA ILE A 294 -22.25 -3.01 -9.64
C ILE A 294 -23.41 -3.71 -8.95
N ALA A 295 -24.51 -4.00 -9.68
CA ALA A 295 -25.65 -4.72 -9.14
C ALA A 295 -25.26 -6.14 -8.71
N ASP A 296 -24.44 -6.85 -9.50
CA ASP A 296 -23.92 -8.17 -9.14
C ASP A 296 -22.95 -8.09 -7.96
N ARG A 297 -22.13 -7.03 -7.83
CA ARG A 297 -21.30 -6.80 -6.63
C ARG A 297 -22.15 -6.53 -5.40
N LEU A 298 -23.24 -5.78 -5.51
CA LEU A 298 -24.19 -5.60 -4.41
C LEU A 298 -24.89 -6.92 -4.07
N ARG A 299 -25.24 -7.76 -5.05
CA ARG A 299 -25.76 -9.12 -4.82
C ARG A 299 -24.74 -10.01 -4.11
N THR A 300 -23.45 -9.84 -4.37
CA THR A 300 -22.39 -10.55 -3.64
C THR A 300 -22.21 -10.11 -2.18
N LEU A 301 -22.98 -9.14 -1.68
CA LEU A 301 -23.08 -8.83 -0.25
C LEU A 301 -24.05 -9.78 0.49
N ASN A 302 -24.76 -10.66 -0.22
CA ASN A 302 -25.55 -11.71 0.40
C ASN A 302 -24.63 -12.64 1.24
N PRO A 303 -24.99 -12.93 2.51
CA PRO A 303 -24.25 -13.85 3.38
C PRO A 303 -23.83 -15.17 2.73
N GLU A 304 -24.67 -15.77 1.88
CA GLU A 304 -24.33 -17.02 1.19
C GLU A 304 -23.13 -16.84 0.26
N PHE A 305 -23.07 -15.75 -0.50
CA PHE A 305 -21.93 -15.43 -1.36
C PHE A 305 -20.69 -15.07 -0.56
N LEU A 306 -20.83 -14.48 0.63
CA LEU A 306 -19.71 -14.20 1.51
C LEU A 306 -19.07 -15.49 2.05
N MET A 307 -19.88 -16.53 2.31
CA MET A 307 -19.38 -17.83 2.78
C MET A 307 -18.65 -18.63 1.69
N VAL A 308 -18.99 -18.41 0.42
CA VAL A 308 -18.29 -19.01 -0.73
C VAL A 308 -17.08 -18.17 -1.17
N ASP A 309 -16.94 -16.94 -0.66
CA ASP A 309 -15.81 -16.06 -0.94
C ASP A 309 -14.50 -16.62 -0.39
N SER A 310 -13.41 -16.48 -1.15
CA SER A 310 -12.10 -16.97 -0.73
C SER A 310 -11.62 -16.37 0.59
N ARG A 311 -12.09 -15.16 0.95
CA ARG A 311 -11.74 -14.49 2.20
C ARG A 311 -12.33 -15.18 3.42
N ALA A 312 -13.57 -15.70 3.35
CA ALA A 312 -14.16 -16.43 4.47
C ALA A 312 -13.32 -17.66 4.83
N ARG A 313 -12.88 -18.41 3.81
CA ARG A 313 -11.92 -19.52 3.98
C ARG A 313 -10.60 -19.06 4.60
N LEU A 314 -9.99 -18.01 4.04
CA LEU A 314 -8.72 -17.47 4.55
C LEU A 314 -8.83 -17.05 6.02
N TRP A 315 -9.95 -16.44 6.40
CA TRP A 315 -10.16 -15.97 7.76
C TRP A 315 -10.45 -17.11 8.73
N ALA A 316 -11.20 -18.12 8.31
CA ALA A 316 -11.45 -19.32 9.11
C ALA A 316 -10.14 -20.10 9.38
N ILE A 317 -9.31 -20.27 8.35
CA ILE A 317 -8.00 -20.91 8.49
C ILE A 317 -7.06 -20.02 9.34
N GLY A 318 -7.04 -18.72 9.11
CA GLY A 318 -6.27 -17.79 9.95
C GLY A 318 -6.68 -17.82 11.42
N ALA A 319 -7.98 -17.93 11.71
CA ALA A 319 -8.46 -18.10 13.07
C ALA A 319 -8.00 -19.43 13.70
N LEU A 320 -7.96 -20.51 12.90
CA LEU A 320 -7.40 -21.80 13.34
C LEU A 320 -5.89 -21.68 13.68
N MET A 321 -5.12 -21.00 12.82
CA MET A 321 -3.69 -20.72 13.07
C MET A 321 -3.47 -19.91 14.35
N MET A 322 -4.28 -18.87 14.54
CA MET A 322 -4.22 -18.04 15.75
C MET A 322 -4.64 -18.83 17.00
N ALA A 323 -5.57 -19.78 16.88
CA ALA A 323 -5.97 -20.63 18.00
C ALA A 323 -4.88 -21.64 18.41
N ASP A 324 -4.07 -22.13 17.47
CA ASP A 324 -2.97 -23.06 17.74
C ASP A 324 -1.75 -22.34 18.37
N HIS A 325 -1.52 -21.07 17.99
CA HIS A 325 -0.44 -20.24 18.54
C HIS A 325 -0.94 -18.91 19.16
N PRO A 326 -1.76 -18.95 20.22
CA PRO A 326 -2.55 -17.80 20.67
C PRO A 326 -1.73 -16.63 21.19
N LEU A 327 -0.61 -16.88 21.86
CA LEU A 327 0.17 -15.82 22.50
C LEU A 327 1.26 -15.24 21.60
N PHE A 328 2.00 -16.11 20.91
CA PHE A 328 3.22 -15.74 20.18
C PHE A 328 3.07 -15.81 18.66
N GLY A 329 1.99 -16.42 18.16
CA GLY A 329 1.79 -16.63 16.75
C GLY A 329 2.76 -17.66 16.15
N THR A 330 2.71 -17.76 14.82
CA THR A 330 3.56 -18.66 14.04
C THR A 330 4.97 -18.09 13.79
N GLY A 331 5.22 -16.83 14.16
CA GLY A 331 6.45 -16.09 13.88
C GLY A 331 6.24 -14.97 12.86
N PHE A 332 6.96 -13.85 13.02
CA PHE A 332 6.84 -12.69 12.13
C PHE A 332 6.97 -13.07 10.65
N SER A 333 5.98 -12.67 9.83
CA SER A 333 5.96 -12.91 8.39
C SER A 333 5.96 -14.38 7.95
N THR A 334 5.52 -15.30 8.82
CA THR A 334 5.48 -16.74 8.52
C THR A 334 4.12 -17.28 8.07
N ALA A 335 3.04 -16.49 8.16
CA ALA A 335 1.69 -16.97 7.88
C ALA A 335 1.60 -17.65 6.50
N LYS A 336 2.29 -17.13 5.48
CA LYS A 336 2.32 -17.74 4.15
C LYS A 336 2.88 -19.17 4.16
N PHE A 337 3.92 -19.45 4.94
CA PHE A 337 4.56 -20.77 4.98
C PHE A 337 3.73 -21.79 5.75
N GLU A 338 3.11 -21.36 6.85
CA GLU A 338 2.26 -22.24 7.66
C GLU A 338 0.87 -22.48 7.05
N TYR A 339 0.35 -21.51 6.30
CA TYR A 339 -1.03 -21.56 5.79
C TYR A 339 -1.40 -22.87 5.04
N PRO A 340 -0.58 -23.45 4.15
CA PRO A 340 -0.91 -24.70 3.46
C PRO A 340 -1.20 -25.87 4.41
N LYS A 341 -0.42 -26.01 5.49
CA LYS A 341 -0.62 -27.05 6.51
C LYS A 341 -1.99 -26.87 7.19
N TYR A 342 -2.28 -25.65 7.64
CA TYR A 342 -3.55 -25.35 8.29
C TYR A 342 -4.74 -25.43 7.35
N GLN A 343 -4.54 -25.14 6.06
CA GLN A 343 -5.56 -25.35 5.06
C GLN A 343 -5.91 -26.84 4.93
N ALA A 344 -4.91 -27.73 4.87
CA ALA A 344 -5.16 -29.17 4.83
C ALA A 344 -5.94 -29.65 6.06
N LEU A 345 -5.49 -29.28 7.26
CA LEU A 345 -6.16 -29.62 8.53
C LEU A 345 -7.59 -29.08 8.60
N PHE A 346 -7.83 -27.86 8.10
CA PHE A 346 -9.15 -27.25 8.10
C PHE A 346 -10.13 -28.04 7.22
N PHE A 347 -9.73 -28.45 6.02
CA PHE A 347 -10.62 -29.19 5.11
C PHE A 347 -10.75 -30.67 5.45
N GLU A 348 -9.79 -31.25 6.18
CA GLU A 348 -9.98 -32.56 6.79
C GLU A 348 -11.10 -32.52 7.84
N LYS A 349 -11.13 -31.46 8.65
CA LYS A 349 -12.15 -31.28 9.70
C LYS A 349 -13.50 -30.77 9.17
N TYR A 350 -13.48 -29.94 8.13
CA TYR A 350 -14.65 -29.28 7.55
C TYR A 350 -14.72 -29.49 6.03
N PRO A 351 -14.93 -30.73 5.56
CA PRO A 351 -14.92 -31.06 4.13
C PRO A 351 -16.01 -30.32 3.34
N ASP A 352 -17.14 -30.04 3.98
CA ASP A 352 -18.31 -29.38 3.37
C ASP A 352 -18.30 -27.84 3.51
N PHE A 353 -17.17 -27.23 3.89
CA PHE A 353 -17.11 -25.78 4.03
C PHE A 353 -17.40 -25.08 2.69
N PRO A 354 -18.35 -24.11 2.59
CA PRO A 354 -18.91 -23.64 1.32
C PRO A 354 -17.90 -23.10 0.29
N ALA A 355 -16.79 -22.51 0.73
CA ALA A 355 -15.74 -22.02 -0.18
C ALA A 355 -14.90 -23.14 -0.82
N GLY A 356 -14.99 -24.37 -0.30
CA GLY A 356 -14.27 -25.57 -0.76
C GLY A 356 -12.73 -25.49 -0.61
N PRO A 357 -12.03 -26.62 -0.73
CA PRO A 357 -10.58 -26.64 -0.79
C PRO A 357 -10.07 -25.99 -2.09
N THR A 358 -8.84 -25.47 -2.08
CA THR A 358 -8.19 -24.96 -3.28
C THR A 358 -6.72 -25.37 -3.31
N PRO A 359 -6.16 -25.77 -4.47
CA PRO A 359 -4.72 -26.00 -4.56
C PRO A 359 -3.91 -24.70 -4.55
N LYS A 360 -4.57 -23.53 -4.57
CA LYS A 360 -3.89 -22.23 -4.61
C LYS A 360 -3.37 -21.86 -3.23
N HIS A 361 -2.07 -21.67 -3.15
CA HIS A 361 -1.41 -21.04 -2.02
C HIS A 361 -1.79 -19.54 -1.94
N SER A 362 -2.13 -19.08 -0.73
CA SER A 362 -2.32 -17.65 -0.46
C SER A 362 -1.20 -17.13 0.44
N ALA A 363 -0.44 -16.15 -0.06
CA ALA A 363 0.62 -15.53 0.71
C ALA A 363 0.10 -14.52 1.76
N ARG A 364 -1.20 -14.18 1.73
CA ARG A 364 -1.85 -13.16 2.57
C ARG A 364 -3.22 -13.62 3.02
N LEU A 365 -3.65 -13.19 4.21
CA LEU A 365 -4.99 -13.49 4.73
C LEU A 365 -6.05 -12.47 4.33
N HIS A 366 -5.69 -11.43 3.58
CA HIS A 366 -6.59 -10.33 3.20
C HIS A 366 -7.30 -9.67 4.40
N ASN A 367 -6.60 -9.63 5.53
CA ASN A 367 -6.96 -8.90 6.75
C ASN A 367 -5.67 -8.73 7.54
N ASP A 368 -5.10 -7.52 7.52
CA ASP A 368 -3.79 -7.25 8.15
C ASP A 368 -3.84 -7.49 9.67
N TYR A 369 -4.97 -7.23 10.33
CA TYR A 369 -5.12 -7.46 11.76
C TYR A 369 -5.09 -8.95 12.09
N LEU A 370 -5.84 -9.77 11.34
CA LEU A 370 -5.83 -11.21 11.50
C LEU A 370 -4.46 -11.79 11.16
N GLN A 371 -3.84 -11.33 10.07
CA GLN A 371 -2.49 -11.78 9.71
C GLN A 371 -1.47 -11.43 10.79
N TRP A 372 -1.55 -10.24 11.39
CA TRP A 372 -0.70 -9.88 12.52
C TRP A 372 -0.96 -10.72 13.76
N GLY A 373 -2.23 -11.07 14.03
CA GLY A 373 -2.60 -11.99 15.10
C GLY A 373 -2.09 -13.42 14.87
N VAL A 374 -2.09 -13.89 13.62
CA VAL A 374 -1.52 -15.20 13.25
C VAL A 374 0.00 -15.21 13.40
N GLU A 375 0.68 -14.18 12.89
CA GLU A 375 2.15 -14.16 12.86
C GLU A 375 2.76 -13.81 14.22
N CYS A 376 2.13 -12.92 14.99
CA CYS A 376 2.69 -12.38 16.24
C CYS A 376 1.85 -12.66 17.49
N GLY A 377 0.75 -13.43 17.36
CA GLY A 377 -0.14 -13.78 18.45
C GLY A 377 -0.92 -12.61 19.04
N ALA A 378 -1.63 -12.86 20.13
CA ALA A 378 -2.41 -11.88 20.86
C ALA A 378 -1.54 -10.72 21.40
N VAL A 379 -0.28 -10.97 21.75
CA VAL A 379 0.64 -9.93 22.20
C VAL A 379 0.96 -8.97 21.06
N GLY A 380 1.34 -9.48 19.88
CA GLY A 380 1.60 -8.67 18.71
C GLY A 380 0.36 -7.89 18.26
N LEU A 381 -0.80 -8.54 18.24
CA LEU A 381 -2.07 -7.88 17.92
C LEU A 381 -2.41 -6.76 18.90
N THR A 382 -2.19 -6.96 20.21
CA THR A 382 -2.41 -5.92 21.23
C THR A 382 -1.51 -4.71 21.01
N LEU A 383 -0.24 -4.92 20.66
CA LEU A 383 0.69 -3.83 20.35
C LEU A 383 0.28 -3.07 19.07
N LEU A 384 -0.25 -3.77 18.06
CA LEU A 384 -0.79 -3.15 16.84
C LEU A 384 -2.04 -2.31 17.16
N LEU A 385 -2.97 -2.87 17.94
CA LEU A 385 -4.16 -2.17 18.40
C LEU A 385 -3.82 -0.97 19.29
N TRP A 386 -2.73 -1.03 20.07
CA TRP A 386 -2.23 0.13 20.79
C TRP A 386 -1.79 1.26 19.84
N ALA A 387 -1.09 0.96 18.74
CA ALA A 387 -0.78 1.97 17.74
C ALA A 387 -2.03 2.59 17.10
N VAL A 388 -3.01 1.75 16.75
CA VAL A 388 -4.31 2.22 16.23
C VAL A 388 -5.03 3.08 17.26
N PHE A 389 -5.02 2.69 18.54
CA PHE A 389 -5.58 3.49 19.62
C PHE A 389 -4.90 4.85 19.75
N VAL A 390 -3.57 4.93 19.64
CA VAL A 390 -2.84 6.21 19.65
C VAL A 390 -3.26 7.11 18.49
N PHE A 391 -3.49 6.55 17.29
CA PHE A 391 -4.04 7.30 16.17
C PHE A 391 -5.41 7.91 16.49
N PHE A 392 -6.35 7.10 17.02
CA PHE A 392 -7.67 7.61 17.39
C PHE A 392 -7.63 8.60 18.56
N LYS A 393 -6.76 8.37 19.55
CA LYS A 393 -6.53 9.29 20.68
C LYS A 393 -6.03 10.65 20.19
N THR A 394 -5.06 10.66 19.28
CA THR A 394 -4.55 11.92 18.69
C THR A 394 -5.62 12.62 17.85
N GLY A 395 -6.50 11.87 17.17
CA GLY A 395 -7.67 12.44 16.50
C GLY A 395 -8.72 13.01 17.44
N TRP A 396 -8.94 12.39 18.58
CA TRP A 396 -9.79 12.99 19.62
C TRP A 396 -9.21 14.32 20.14
N VAL A 397 -7.92 14.34 20.47
CA VAL A 397 -7.23 15.56 20.91
C VAL A 397 -7.33 16.66 19.84
N TRP A 398 -7.10 16.30 18.57
CA TRP A 398 -7.27 17.22 17.45
C TRP A 398 -8.70 17.76 17.37
N MET A 399 -9.74 16.93 17.43
CA MET A 399 -11.14 17.38 17.35
C MET A 399 -11.49 18.42 18.42
N VAL A 400 -10.96 18.26 19.64
CA VAL A 400 -11.16 19.22 20.74
C VAL A 400 -10.50 20.56 20.40
N ARG A 401 -9.27 20.53 19.86
CA ARG A 401 -8.50 21.73 19.49
C ARG A 401 -8.98 22.39 18.19
N ALA A 402 -9.59 21.61 17.29
CA ALA A 402 -9.99 22.06 15.96
C ALA A 402 -11.10 23.12 15.97
N ASN A 403 -11.74 23.38 17.11
CA ASN A 403 -12.72 24.45 17.25
C ASN A 403 -12.13 25.85 17.09
N GLY A 404 -10.83 26.03 17.37
CA GLY A 404 -10.14 27.31 17.14
C GLY A 404 -9.64 27.50 15.70
N LEU A 405 -9.73 26.47 14.85
CA LEU A 405 -9.21 26.54 13.49
C LEU A 405 -10.21 27.20 12.54
N SER A 406 -9.68 27.92 11.54
CA SER A 406 -10.51 28.35 10.41
C SER A 406 -11.19 27.14 9.74
N PRO A 407 -12.42 27.29 9.20
CA PRO A 407 -13.15 26.18 8.57
C PRO A 407 -12.34 25.45 7.49
N GLY A 408 -11.56 26.18 6.70
CA GLY A 408 -10.70 25.59 5.67
C GLY A 408 -9.55 24.76 6.23
N ALA A 409 -8.85 25.27 7.26
CA ALA A 409 -7.77 24.52 7.92
C ALA A 409 -8.29 23.26 8.61
N ARG A 410 -9.43 23.38 9.29
CA ARG A 410 -10.13 22.24 9.90
C ARG A 410 -10.51 21.20 8.86
N PHE A 411 -11.12 21.60 7.75
CA PHE A 411 -11.51 20.68 6.69
C PHE A 411 -10.30 19.94 6.12
N GLN A 412 -9.21 20.66 5.83
CA GLN A 412 -7.97 20.06 5.34
C GLN A 412 -7.38 19.03 6.33
N GLN A 413 -7.36 19.34 7.62
CA GLN A 413 -6.89 18.40 8.64
C GLN A 413 -7.84 17.21 8.83
N SER A 414 -9.16 17.42 8.67
CA SER A 414 -10.15 16.34 8.67
C SER A 414 -9.91 15.38 7.50
N CYS A 415 -9.63 15.89 6.30
CA CYS A 415 -9.26 15.09 5.14
C CYS A 415 -8.01 14.25 5.40
N PHE A 416 -7.03 14.81 6.11
CA PHE A 416 -5.82 14.08 6.49
C PHE A 416 -6.12 12.91 7.44
N PHE A 417 -6.91 13.16 8.49
CA PHE A 417 -7.38 12.12 9.40
C PHE A 417 -8.15 11.03 8.66
N VAL A 418 -9.10 11.42 7.80
CA VAL A 418 -9.93 10.50 7.03
C VAL A 418 -9.09 9.66 6.08
N ALA A 419 -8.08 10.24 5.42
CA ALA A 419 -7.17 9.50 4.56
C ALA A 419 -6.46 8.34 5.28
N LEU A 420 -6.00 8.55 6.52
CA LEU A 420 -5.42 7.47 7.34
C LEU A 420 -6.47 6.48 7.83
N PHE A 421 -7.61 7.00 8.29
CA PHE A 421 -8.70 6.19 8.81
C PHE A 421 -9.23 5.19 7.77
N VAL A 422 -9.44 5.62 6.52
CA VAL A 422 -9.96 4.73 5.47
C VAL A 422 -8.97 3.62 5.08
N VAL A 423 -7.66 3.84 5.25
CA VAL A 423 -6.63 2.80 5.05
C VAL A 423 -6.66 1.78 6.19
N LEU A 424 -6.78 2.25 7.44
CA LEU A 424 -6.96 1.37 8.59
C LEU A 424 -8.26 0.54 8.48
N MET A 425 -9.31 1.12 7.91
CA MET A 425 -10.56 0.42 7.62
C MET A 425 -10.39 -0.60 6.49
N ASP A 426 -9.71 -0.23 5.39
CA ASP A 426 -9.41 -1.13 4.27
C ASP A 426 -8.59 -2.36 4.74
N ALA A 427 -7.71 -2.16 5.72
CA ALA A 427 -6.89 -3.22 6.32
C ALA A 427 -7.68 -4.37 6.98
N PHE A 428 -8.96 -4.19 7.29
CA PHE A 428 -9.83 -5.29 7.74
C PHE A 428 -10.20 -6.27 6.62
N PHE A 429 -10.18 -5.82 5.37
CA PHE A 429 -10.69 -6.57 4.21
C PHE A 429 -9.63 -6.77 3.12
N SER A 430 -8.44 -6.24 3.35
CA SER A 430 -7.32 -6.15 2.43
C SER A 430 -6.02 -6.26 3.22
N PHE A 431 -4.89 -5.96 2.57
CA PHE A 431 -3.56 -6.06 3.14
C PHE A 431 -2.68 -4.84 2.79
N PRO A 432 -3.15 -3.59 3.01
CA PRO A 432 -2.41 -2.36 2.69
C PRO A 432 -1.02 -2.31 3.32
N ALA A 433 -0.80 -2.87 4.51
CA ALA A 433 0.52 -2.90 5.15
C ALA A 433 1.55 -3.78 4.40
N HIS A 434 1.06 -4.66 3.52
CA HIS A 434 1.87 -5.58 2.74
C HIS A 434 1.99 -5.18 1.26
N ILE A 435 1.47 -4.00 0.90
CA ILE A 435 1.63 -3.38 -0.42
C ILE A 435 2.67 -2.28 -0.25
N ALA A 436 3.90 -2.48 -0.74
CA ALA A 436 5.02 -1.65 -0.28
C ALA A 436 4.81 -0.13 -0.44
N PRO A 437 4.24 0.41 -1.54
CA PRO A 437 3.96 1.85 -1.61
C PRO A 437 3.10 2.34 -0.45
N ILE A 438 2.05 1.59 -0.08
CA ILE A 438 1.18 1.93 1.04
C ILE A 438 1.93 1.74 2.37
N ALA A 439 2.68 0.65 2.52
CA ALA A 439 3.48 0.37 3.72
C ALA A 439 4.51 1.48 4.03
N ILE A 440 5.04 2.15 2.99
CA ILE A 440 5.93 3.30 3.12
C ILE A 440 5.16 4.58 3.45
N PHE A 441 4.03 4.83 2.80
CA PHE A 441 3.26 6.05 2.99
C PHE A 441 2.53 6.08 4.34
N ILE A 442 1.97 4.96 4.83
CA ILE A 442 1.17 4.94 6.07
C ILE A 442 1.94 5.51 7.26
N PRO A 443 3.15 5.03 7.62
CA PRO A 443 3.79 5.52 8.83
C PRO A 443 4.30 6.96 8.65
N GLY A 444 4.67 7.36 7.42
CA GLY A 444 5.02 8.74 7.09
C GLY A 444 3.84 9.69 7.26
N LEU A 445 2.67 9.32 6.73
CA LEU A 445 1.42 10.06 6.92
C LEU A 445 1.00 10.09 8.38
N LEU A 446 1.09 8.96 9.08
CA LEU A 446 0.72 8.85 10.48
C LEU A 446 1.61 9.73 11.37
N MET A 447 2.89 9.88 11.03
CA MET A 447 3.77 10.84 11.69
C MET A 447 3.45 12.29 11.34
N LEU A 448 3.18 12.58 10.07
CA LEU A 448 2.72 13.91 9.66
C LEU A 448 1.45 14.31 10.43
N TRP A 449 0.52 13.37 10.62
CA TRP A 449 -0.66 13.55 11.44
C TRP A 449 -0.30 13.96 12.87
N ILE A 450 0.51 13.15 13.57
CA ILE A 450 0.88 13.45 14.95
C ILE A 450 1.61 14.78 15.06
N SER A 451 2.51 15.08 14.10
CA SER A 451 3.21 16.36 14.07
C SER A 451 2.25 17.55 13.93
N GLN A 452 1.13 17.39 13.22
CA GLN A 452 0.09 18.43 13.10
C GLN A 452 -0.71 18.58 14.40
N VAL A 453 -0.98 17.49 15.11
CA VAL A 453 -1.72 17.51 16.38
C VAL A 453 -0.88 18.07 17.52
N GLU A 454 0.40 17.70 17.60
CA GLU A 454 1.31 18.06 18.70
C GLU A 454 1.98 19.43 18.53
N SER A 455 2.22 19.87 17.29
CA SER A 455 2.73 21.21 17.00
C SER A 455 1.63 22.09 16.41
N PRO A 456 0.66 22.58 17.23
CA PRO A 456 -0.24 23.64 16.79
C PRO A 456 0.55 24.95 16.73
N VAL A 457 1.50 25.05 15.81
CA VAL A 457 2.16 26.32 15.52
C VAL A 457 1.13 27.15 14.75
N GLU A 458 0.45 28.04 15.48
CA GLU A 458 -0.14 29.24 14.93
C GLU A 458 0.98 30.08 14.33
N GLU A 459 1.41 29.74 13.11
CA GLU A 459 2.00 30.76 12.24
C GLU A 459 0.82 31.40 11.52
N GLU A 460 0.49 32.61 11.95
CA GLU A 460 -0.12 33.61 11.10
C GLU A 460 0.67 33.58 9.79
N ILE A 461 0.02 33.19 8.70
CA ILE A 461 0.62 33.14 7.37
C ILE A 461 0.84 34.59 6.96
N SER A 462 1.84 35.25 7.55
CA SER A 462 2.41 36.48 7.04
C SER A 462 2.74 36.19 5.59
N GLU A 463 2.05 36.91 4.70
CA GLU A 463 2.07 36.82 3.26
C GLU A 463 3.45 37.16 2.67
N ARG A 464 4.49 36.43 3.08
CA ARG A 464 5.70 36.35 2.28
C ARG A 464 5.30 35.65 0.99
N LYS A 465 5.04 36.50 -0.02
CA LYS A 465 4.95 36.17 -1.44
C LYS A 465 5.92 35.02 -1.69
N LEU A 466 5.35 33.84 -1.87
CA LEU A 466 6.08 32.67 -2.33
C LEU A 466 6.65 33.04 -3.69
N ALA A 467 7.91 33.52 -3.71
CA ALA A 467 8.71 33.49 -4.91
C ALA A 467 8.73 32.02 -5.36
N PRO A 468 8.22 31.70 -6.55
CA PRO A 468 7.60 30.41 -6.70
C PRO A 468 8.65 29.30 -6.81
N ASN A 469 8.38 28.23 -6.08
CA ASN A 469 8.71 26.85 -6.43
C ASN A 469 8.14 26.42 -7.81
N GLN A 470 7.86 27.36 -8.73
CA GLN A 470 7.64 27.10 -10.15
C GLN A 470 8.84 26.40 -10.77
N ARG A 471 10.07 26.60 -10.27
CA ARG A 471 11.23 25.80 -10.73
C ARG A 471 11.16 24.35 -10.28
N ALA A 472 10.61 24.05 -9.10
CA ALA A 472 10.45 22.67 -8.63
C ALA A 472 9.23 21.98 -9.24
N ILE A 473 8.13 22.72 -9.42
CA ILE A 473 6.93 22.24 -10.13
C ILE A 473 7.22 22.11 -11.64
N ALA A 474 7.92 23.06 -12.25
CA ALA A 474 8.38 22.96 -13.64
C ALA A 474 9.47 21.90 -13.79
N ALA A 475 10.42 21.76 -12.87
CA ALA A 475 11.40 20.66 -12.93
C ALA A 475 10.71 19.30 -12.74
N ALA A 476 9.70 19.19 -11.88
CA ALA A 476 8.91 17.98 -11.72
C ALA A 476 8.01 17.70 -12.94
N LEU A 477 7.40 18.72 -13.53
CA LEU A 477 6.63 18.62 -14.78
C LEU A 477 7.53 18.32 -15.97
N ILE A 478 8.73 18.91 -16.05
CA ILE A 478 9.77 18.63 -17.05
C ILE A 478 10.31 17.22 -16.85
N TRP A 479 10.56 16.77 -15.62
CA TRP A 479 10.93 15.37 -15.35
C TRP A 479 9.81 14.40 -15.69
N THR A 480 8.54 14.77 -15.43
CA THR A 480 7.38 13.95 -15.80
C THR A 480 7.17 13.95 -17.33
N LEU A 481 7.43 15.06 -18.02
CA LEU A 481 7.35 15.19 -19.49
C LEU A 481 8.54 14.55 -20.21
N LEU A 482 9.72 14.51 -19.59
CA LEU A 482 10.92 13.82 -20.09
C LEU A 482 10.89 12.31 -19.77
N ALA A 483 10.17 11.91 -18.71
CA ALA A 483 9.93 10.50 -18.37
C ALA A 483 8.72 9.89 -19.11
N VAL A 484 7.90 10.70 -19.77
CA VAL A 484 6.96 10.22 -20.80
C VAL A 484 7.78 10.08 -22.10
N PRO A 485 7.95 8.88 -22.64
CA PRO A 485 8.55 8.76 -23.97
C PRO A 485 7.61 9.47 -24.94
N VAL A 486 8.08 10.56 -25.54
CA VAL A 486 7.39 11.21 -26.66
C VAL A 486 7.48 10.26 -27.85
N GLY A 487 6.56 9.30 -27.90
CA GLY A 487 6.37 8.39 -29.02
C GLY A 487 5.44 9.02 -30.05
N PHE A 488 5.97 9.95 -30.85
CA PHE A 488 5.37 10.25 -32.16
C PHE A 488 6.11 9.43 -33.22
N GLY A 489 5.40 8.55 -33.92
CA GLY A 489 5.93 7.94 -35.15
C GLY A 489 5.42 6.53 -35.39
N ARG A 490 4.68 6.38 -36.48
CA ARG A 490 4.18 5.09 -36.98
C ARG A 490 5.34 4.18 -37.38
N ALA A 491 5.26 2.93 -36.92
CA ALA A 491 5.83 1.72 -37.51
C ALA A 491 7.36 1.68 -37.77
N ARG A 492 8.10 0.98 -36.90
CA ARG A 492 9.05 -0.14 -37.17
C ARG A 492 9.92 -0.48 -35.92
N PRO A 493 10.56 -1.67 -35.86
CA PRO A 493 10.53 -2.54 -34.68
C PRO A 493 11.54 -2.20 -33.58
N ALA A 494 11.21 -2.70 -32.40
CA ALA A 494 11.95 -2.64 -31.15
C ALA A 494 13.43 -3.02 -31.31
N GLY A 495 14.32 -2.09 -30.97
CA GLY A 495 15.76 -2.36 -30.91
C GLY A 495 16.59 -1.29 -30.23
N TYR A 496 16.17 -0.02 -30.23
CA TYR A 496 17.11 1.07 -29.87
C TYR A 496 16.64 2.10 -28.83
N VAL A 497 15.44 1.97 -28.25
CA VAL A 497 14.95 2.92 -27.22
C VAL A 497 15.16 2.41 -25.79
N ALA A 498 15.67 1.19 -25.60
CA ALA A 498 15.96 0.61 -24.27
C ALA A 498 17.27 1.10 -23.62
N GLN A 499 17.93 2.13 -24.16
CA GLN A 499 19.27 2.57 -23.72
C GLN A 499 19.31 3.82 -22.83
N THR A 500 18.19 4.24 -22.22
CA THR A 500 18.21 5.37 -21.27
C THR A 500 17.67 4.96 -19.89
N GLY A 501 18.56 4.41 -19.06
CA GLY A 501 18.28 4.07 -17.66
C GLY A 501 19.35 3.14 -17.08
N VAL A 502 20.32 3.72 -16.38
CA VAL A 502 21.67 3.19 -16.23
C VAL A 502 21.82 2.25 -15.01
N PHE A 503 22.28 1.03 -15.30
CA PHE A 503 22.89 -0.04 -14.46
C PHE A 503 22.08 -1.11 -13.70
N VAL A 504 20.78 -0.98 -13.40
CA VAL A 504 20.06 -2.07 -12.69
C VAL A 504 19.40 -3.11 -13.63
N PRO A 505 18.76 -2.73 -14.75
CA PRO A 505 18.05 -3.70 -15.60
C PRO A 505 18.98 -4.63 -16.39
N LEU A 506 20.19 -4.18 -16.74
CA LEU A 506 21.16 -4.96 -17.53
C LEU A 506 21.74 -6.13 -16.73
N LEU A 507 22.07 -5.91 -15.45
CA LEU A 507 22.57 -6.98 -14.58
C LEU A 507 21.45 -7.98 -14.26
N ALA A 508 20.23 -7.49 -14.00
CA ALA A 508 19.06 -8.32 -13.75
C ALA A 508 18.65 -9.16 -14.99
N GLN A 509 18.76 -8.62 -16.21
CA GLN A 509 18.53 -9.41 -17.43
C GLN A 509 19.63 -10.43 -17.69
N PHE A 510 20.89 -10.10 -17.40
CA PHE A 510 22.01 -11.03 -17.62
C PHE A 510 21.99 -12.20 -16.62
N VAL A 511 21.75 -11.91 -15.34
CA VAL A 511 21.57 -12.92 -14.28
C VAL A 511 20.25 -13.69 -14.47
N GLY A 512 19.18 -13.01 -14.86
CA GLY A 512 17.90 -13.64 -15.15
C GLY A 512 18.00 -14.66 -16.28
N ARG A 513 18.67 -14.33 -17.40
CA ARG A 513 18.85 -15.27 -18.52
C ARG A 513 19.73 -16.47 -18.20
N THR A 514 20.70 -16.32 -17.29
CA THR A 514 21.57 -17.44 -16.89
C THR A 514 20.83 -18.40 -15.97
N HIS A 515 20.03 -17.91 -15.01
CA HIS A 515 19.22 -18.78 -14.14
C HIS A 515 17.93 -19.28 -14.77
N GLU A 516 17.32 -18.58 -15.73
CA GLU A 516 16.10 -19.04 -16.40
C GLU A 516 16.35 -20.33 -17.19
N GLY A 517 17.51 -20.47 -17.84
CA GLY A 517 17.91 -21.72 -18.50
C GLY A 517 18.15 -22.88 -17.53
N GLU A 518 18.73 -22.62 -16.36
CA GLU A 518 18.93 -23.63 -15.32
C GLU A 518 17.61 -24.07 -14.68
N LEU A 519 16.70 -23.10 -14.43
CA LEU A 519 15.37 -23.37 -13.87
C LEU A 519 14.44 -24.07 -14.88
N GLU A 520 14.53 -23.76 -16.18
CA GLU A 520 13.80 -24.46 -17.22
C GLU A 520 14.29 -25.91 -17.38
N ALA A 521 15.61 -26.14 -17.32
CA ALA A 521 16.18 -27.48 -17.32
C ALA A 521 15.71 -28.29 -16.10
N LEU A 522 15.81 -27.69 -14.91
CA LEU A 522 15.35 -28.31 -13.66
C LEU A 522 13.84 -28.58 -13.66
N SER A 523 13.02 -27.65 -14.15
CA SER A 523 11.58 -27.87 -14.31
C SER A 523 11.27 -28.98 -15.32
N GLY A 524 12.09 -29.14 -16.36
CA GLY A 524 12.00 -30.23 -17.32
C GLY A 524 12.27 -31.58 -16.66
N ASP A 525 13.34 -31.65 -15.87
CA ASP A 525 13.74 -32.85 -15.14
C ASP A 525 12.65 -33.28 -14.15
N ILE A 526 12.13 -32.35 -13.33
CA ILE A 526 11.04 -32.63 -12.38
C ILE A 526 9.78 -33.13 -13.09
N LYS A 527 9.37 -32.49 -14.20
CA LYS A 527 8.19 -32.94 -14.96
C LYS A 527 8.40 -34.33 -15.55
N SER A 528 9.58 -34.59 -16.09
CA SER A 528 9.92 -35.90 -16.66
C SER A 528 9.87 -37.00 -15.60
N GLU A 529 10.30 -36.68 -14.37
CA GLU A 529 10.30 -37.61 -13.25
C GLU A 529 8.89 -37.86 -12.72
N PHE A 530 8.06 -36.81 -12.62
CA PHE A 530 6.63 -36.93 -12.30
C PHE A 530 5.88 -37.79 -13.33
N GLU A 531 6.14 -37.58 -14.61
CA GLU A 531 5.58 -38.39 -15.71
C GLU A 531 6.05 -39.85 -15.64
N ARG A 532 7.31 -40.09 -15.24
CA ARG A 532 7.84 -41.44 -15.03
C ARG A 532 7.15 -42.13 -13.87
N MET A 533 7.04 -41.47 -12.72
CA MET A 533 6.35 -42.02 -11.54
C MET A 533 4.88 -42.27 -11.82
N ARG A 534 4.18 -41.34 -12.48
CA ARG A 534 2.77 -41.52 -12.87
C ARG A 534 2.59 -42.75 -13.75
N ARG A 535 3.50 -42.98 -14.70
CA ARG A 535 3.51 -44.19 -15.55
C ARG A 535 3.78 -45.46 -14.73
N GLN A 536 4.72 -45.44 -13.80
CA GLN A 536 5.02 -46.59 -12.93
C GLN A 536 3.86 -46.92 -11.97
N LEU A 537 3.22 -45.90 -11.37
CA LEU A 537 2.02 -46.05 -10.56
C LEU A 537 0.86 -46.63 -11.36
N SER A 538 0.62 -46.10 -12.57
CA SER A 538 -0.46 -46.57 -13.45
C SER A 538 -0.23 -47.99 -13.96
N ALA A 539 1.04 -48.41 -14.09
CA ALA A 539 1.43 -49.75 -14.49
C ALA A 539 1.52 -50.75 -13.31
N GLY A 540 1.28 -50.32 -12.07
CA GLY A 540 1.44 -51.15 -10.88
C GLY A 540 2.90 -51.61 -10.63
N THR A 541 3.89 -50.91 -11.19
CA THR A 541 5.30 -51.27 -11.13
C THR A 541 6.10 -50.47 -10.10
N LEU A 542 5.45 -49.57 -9.34
CA LEU A 542 6.07 -48.92 -8.18
C LEU A 542 6.23 -49.98 -7.07
N LYS A 543 7.44 -50.55 -6.95
CA LYS A 543 7.68 -51.78 -6.20
C LYS A 543 8.08 -51.56 -4.75
N SER A 544 8.48 -50.34 -4.34
CA SER A 544 8.94 -50.11 -2.97
C SER A 544 8.79 -48.69 -2.45
N LEU A 545 8.73 -48.55 -1.12
CA LEU A 545 8.78 -47.28 -0.40
C LEU A 545 10.10 -46.51 -0.67
N ALA A 546 11.17 -47.21 -1.05
CA ALA A 546 12.46 -46.61 -1.39
C ALA A 546 12.40 -45.77 -2.67
N ASP A 547 11.57 -46.16 -3.64
CA ASP A 547 11.37 -45.38 -4.87
C ASP A 547 10.66 -44.04 -4.59
N LEU A 548 9.82 -44.00 -3.53
CA LEU A 548 9.17 -42.79 -3.06
C LEU A 548 10.13 -41.89 -2.27
N ASN A 549 11.02 -42.49 -1.45
CA ASN A 549 12.00 -41.75 -0.67
C ASN A 549 13.07 -41.10 -1.57
N ASN A 550 13.56 -41.78 -2.60
CA ASN A 550 14.50 -41.19 -3.57
C ASN A 550 13.91 -39.95 -4.28
N PHE A 551 12.60 -39.91 -4.46
CA PHE A 551 11.91 -38.74 -5.01
C PHE A 551 11.78 -37.60 -4.00
N LEU A 552 11.53 -37.92 -2.72
CA LEU A 552 11.55 -36.93 -1.64
C LEU A 552 12.95 -36.35 -1.44
N ASP A 553 14.00 -37.17 -1.53
CA ASP A 553 15.39 -36.71 -1.47
C ASP A 553 15.73 -35.77 -2.65
N LEU A 554 15.18 -36.03 -3.84
CA LEU A 554 15.32 -35.13 -5.00
C LEU A 554 14.61 -33.79 -4.77
N ILE A 555 13.47 -33.79 -4.07
CA ILE A 555 12.76 -32.57 -3.68
C ILE A 555 13.52 -31.82 -2.57
N ASP A 556 14.16 -32.52 -1.63
CA ASP A 556 14.91 -31.92 -0.52
C ASP A 556 16.26 -31.33 -0.98
N VAL A 557 16.80 -31.76 -2.12
CA VAL A 557 18.00 -31.18 -2.76
C VAL A 557 17.69 -29.86 -3.51
N ILE A 558 16.41 -29.61 -3.82
CA ILE A 558 15.91 -28.39 -4.49
C ILE A 558 15.55 -27.33 -3.42
#